data_AF-A0A369JI28-F1
#
_entry.id   AF-A0A369JI28-F1
#
_cell.length_a   1.000
_cell.length_b   1.000
_cell.length_c   1.000
_cell.angle_alpha   90.00
_cell.angle_beta   90.00
_cell.angle_gamma   90.00
#
_symmetry.space_group_name_H-M   'P 1'
#
loop_
_entity.id
_entity.type
_entity.pdbx_description
1 polymer ?
#
loop_
_entity_poly.entity_id
_entity_poly.type
_entity_poly.pdbx_seq_one_letter_code
_entity_poly.pdbx_strand_id
1 'polypeptide(L)'
;MRTYTPAVSRFVRRRRPAKLNQVTVNCGQRCHRSPARTQFTSQHPRAAVNRGHKVYHLAHRPTTSSWFGFSAQIIDTLDHGQLFEDWERQHGSVFQLPTLFGMKVVILCDPKAVAHFFSKDTYTYRQTPATRVVHELFFGKNLLWAEADTHRRQRKALSTPFSNSAIRDLTPVFYDSAYALKASWDTSLQSTTQDDGVTIDVQAWMNRVSLDSIGIAGFSHDFESLSGKSSPIVAAFESLGSAPSGSFMKVAATLAPLFPWIYQIPSGRKRELDNLAAVMTDIANDLMARAKVDRADKALERSIIGALIRSETSNSTKQMSSEEIIAQV
;
A
#
# COMPACT_ATOMS: atom_id res chain seq x y z
N MET A 1 -59.94 -22.01 -9.28
CA MET A 1 -60.67 -21.65 -10.53
C MET A 1 -60.32 -20.20 -10.86
N ARG A 2 -60.04 -19.91 -12.13
CA ARG A 2 -59.42 -18.70 -12.69
C ARG A 2 -60.07 -17.38 -12.27
N THR A 3 -59.26 -16.31 -12.29
CA THR A 3 -59.57 -14.95 -12.81
C THR A 3 -58.30 -14.09 -12.67
N TYR A 4 -57.95 -13.09 -13.46
CA TYR A 4 -58.30 -12.58 -14.80
C TYR A 4 -57.31 -11.40 -14.96
N THR A 5 -56.76 -11.14 -16.15
CA THR A 5 -56.22 -9.82 -16.53
C THR A 5 -57.20 -9.24 -17.54
N PRO A 6 -57.40 -7.90 -17.61
CA PRO A 6 -56.56 -7.12 -18.53
C PRO A 6 -56.32 -5.66 -18.07
N ALA A 7 -55.54 -4.97 -18.90
CA ALA A 7 -54.86 -3.71 -18.67
C ALA A 7 -55.59 -2.45 -19.20
N VAL A 8 -54.98 -1.30 -18.86
CA VAL A 8 -54.79 -0.05 -19.66
C VAL A 8 -55.48 1.24 -19.17
N SER A 9 -54.60 2.20 -18.79
CA SER A 9 -54.65 3.67 -19.00
C SER A 9 -55.53 4.58 -18.13
N ARG A 10 -54.88 5.47 -17.35
CA ARG A 10 -54.87 6.94 -17.59
C ARG A 10 -53.95 7.73 -16.63
N PHE A 11 -53.10 8.57 -17.24
CA PHE A 11 -52.80 9.97 -16.88
C PHE A 11 -52.49 10.34 -15.41
N VAL A 12 -51.21 10.58 -15.09
CA VAL A 12 -50.84 11.55 -14.03
C VAL A 12 -49.66 12.42 -14.48
N ARG A 13 -49.87 13.72 -14.29
CA ARG A 13 -49.07 14.90 -14.64
C ARG A 13 -47.56 14.80 -14.34
N ARG A 14 -46.75 15.28 -15.29
CA ARG A 14 -45.36 15.72 -15.08
C ARG A 14 -45.30 16.75 -13.93
N ARG A 15 -44.70 16.40 -12.80
CA ARG A 15 -44.10 17.36 -11.85
C ARG A 15 -42.60 17.43 -12.12
N ARG A 16 -42.05 18.65 -12.10
CA ARG A 16 -40.63 18.98 -12.32
C ARG A 16 -39.74 18.22 -11.31
N PRO A 17 -38.52 17.79 -11.68
CA PRO A 17 -37.58 17.26 -10.69
C PRO A 17 -37.10 18.38 -9.76
N ALA A 18 -37.15 18.11 -8.47
CA ALA A 18 -36.50 18.89 -7.42
C ALA A 18 -34.97 18.82 -7.60
N LYS A 19 -34.29 19.88 -7.19
CA LYS A 19 -32.83 20.05 -7.27
C LYS A 19 -32.12 18.85 -6.65
N LEU A 20 -31.17 18.27 -7.39
CA LEU A 20 -30.20 17.31 -6.85
C LEU A 20 -29.36 18.03 -5.79
N ASN A 21 -29.31 17.48 -4.57
CA ASN A 21 -28.28 17.85 -3.60
C ASN A 21 -26.91 17.53 -4.20
N GLN A 22 -26.05 18.54 -4.28
CA GLN A 22 -24.70 18.39 -4.81
C GLN A 22 -23.87 17.57 -3.81
N VAL A 23 -23.35 16.43 -4.26
CA VAL A 23 -22.33 15.66 -3.54
C VAL A 23 -20.98 16.13 -4.08
N THR A 24 -20.24 16.88 -3.28
CA THR A 24 -18.89 17.33 -3.64
C THR A 24 -17.89 16.31 -3.11
N VAL A 25 -17.41 15.42 -3.99
CA VAL A 25 -16.32 14.48 -3.69
C VAL A 25 -15.00 15.23 -3.86
N ASN A 26 -14.33 15.56 -2.77
CA ASN A 26 -13.01 16.18 -2.83
C ASN A 26 -11.95 15.07 -2.98
N CYS A 27 -11.65 14.69 -4.22
CA CYS A 27 -10.53 13.81 -4.52
C CYS A 27 -9.27 14.68 -4.64
N GLY A 28 -8.38 14.59 -3.65
CA GLY A 28 -7.23 15.48 -3.46
C GLY A 28 -6.09 15.38 -4.49
N GLN A 29 -6.37 15.10 -5.76
CA GLN A 29 -5.39 15.17 -6.86
C GLN A 29 -6.04 15.64 -8.16
N ARG A 30 -5.55 16.76 -8.71
CA ARG A 30 -5.99 17.33 -10.00
C ARG A 30 -5.64 16.37 -11.14
N CYS A 31 -6.62 15.60 -11.60
CA CYS A 31 -6.51 14.85 -12.85
C CYS A 31 -6.60 15.81 -14.06
N HIS A 32 -5.48 16.17 -14.66
CA HIS A 32 -5.46 16.81 -15.97
C HIS A 32 -5.75 15.77 -17.06
N ARG A 33 -6.98 15.76 -17.59
CA ARG A 33 -7.32 15.02 -18.82
C ARG A 33 -6.73 15.75 -20.04
N SER A 34 -5.84 15.10 -20.77
CA SER A 34 -5.40 15.51 -22.11
C SER A 34 -6.16 14.72 -23.19
N PRO A 35 -6.76 15.36 -24.22
CA PRO A 35 -7.39 14.67 -25.32
C PRO A 35 -6.42 14.62 -26.52
N ALA A 36 -5.89 13.44 -26.85
CA ALA A 36 -5.25 13.23 -28.15
C ALA A 36 -5.53 11.80 -28.64
N ARG A 37 -6.54 11.72 -29.50
CA ARG A 37 -6.90 10.54 -30.29
C ARG A 37 -6.14 10.62 -31.60
N THR A 38 -5.00 9.94 -31.71
CA THR A 38 -4.24 9.86 -32.97
C THR A 38 -4.35 8.46 -33.54
N GLN A 39 -4.81 8.40 -34.79
CA GLN A 39 -5.15 7.20 -35.54
C GLN A 39 -3.91 6.33 -35.80
N PHE A 40 -4.06 5.05 -35.54
CA PHE A 40 -3.11 3.99 -35.85
C PHE A 40 -3.14 3.72 -37.36
N THR A 41 -2.05 3.96 -38.08
CA THR A 41 -1.85 3.42 -39.43
C THR A 41 -0.59 2.58 -39.45
N SER A 42 -0.80 1.31 -39.77
CA SER A 42 0.16 0.21 -39.78
C SER A 42 0.84 0.14 -41.14
N GLN A 43 2.14 0.42 -41.23
CA GLN A 43 3.01 -0.08 -42.30
C GLN A 43 4.42 -0.34 -41.75
N HIS A 44 4.73 -1.62 -41.48
CA HIS A 44 6.10 -2.09 -41.23
C HIS A 44 6.59 -2.93 -42.42
N PRO A 45 7.75 -2.63 -43.02
CA PRO A 45 8.46 -3.58 -43.85
C PRO A 45 9.16 -4.63 -42.97
N ARG A 46 9.02 -5.90 -43.33
CA ARG A 46 9.70 -7.04 -42.68
C ARG A 46 11.20 -6.98 -42.97
N ALA A 47 11.99 -6.55 -41.98
CA ALA A 47 13.45 -6.75 -41.98
C ALA A 47 13.81 -7.95 -41.08
N ALA A 48 14.62 -8.86 -41.61
CA ALA A 48 15.06 -10.08 -40.96
C ALA A 48 15.75 -9.80 -39.62
N VAL A 49 15.24 -10.39 -38.54
CA VAL A 49 15.79 -10.26 -37.19
C VAL A 49 16.97 -11.22 -37.05
N ASN A 50 18.17 -10.69 -37.23
CA ASN A 50 19.41 -11.37 -36.85
C ASN A 50 19.43 -11.52 -35.32
N ARG A 51 19.41 -12.76 -34.80
CA ARG A 51 19.43 -13.06 -33.36
C ARG A 51 20.84 -12.91 -32.77
N GLY A 52 21.42 -11.72 -32.90
CA GLY A 52 22.54 -11.31 -32.05
C GLY A 52 21.99 -10.90 -30.68
N HIS A 53 22.63 -11.33 -29.59
CA HIS A 53 22.36 -10.76 -28.27
C HIS A 53 22.61 -9.25 -28.35
N LYS A 54 21.55 -8.44 -28.40
CA LYS A 54 21.68 -6.99 -28.28
C LYS A 54 22.20 -6.69 -26.88
N VAL A 55 23.48 -6.37 -26.79
CA VAL A 55 24.06 -5.75 -25.59
C VAL A 55 23.42 -4.37 -25.50
N TYR A 56 22.53 -4.17 -24.53
CA TYR A 56 22.02 -2.84 -24.24
C TYR A 56 23.16 -2.06 -23.59
N HIS A 57 23.79 -1.16 -24.34
CA HIS A 57 24.60 -0.12 -23.73
C HIS A 57 23.65 0.79 -22.94
N LEU A 58 23.92 0.96 -21.64
CA LEU A 58 23.18 1.92 -20.81
C LEU A 58 23.17 3.26 -21.55
N ALA A 59 21.99 3.80 -21.79
CA ALA A 59 21.85 5.06 -22.52
C ALA A 59 22.55 6.21 -21.76
N HIS A 60 22.78 7.30 -22.49
CA HIS A 60 23.48 8.52 -22.10
C HIS A 60 23.43 8.80 -20.60
N ARG A 61 24.60 8.90 -19.95
CA ARG A 61 24.72 9.26 -18.52
C ARG A 61 24.40 10.76 -18.37
N PRO A 62 23.23 11.17 -17.84
CA PRO A 62 23.06 12.57 -17.50
C PRO A 62 24.13 12.97 -16.49
N THR A 63 24.90 14.00 -16.84
CA THR A 63 25.97 14.54 -16.01
C THR A 63 25.43 15.69 -15.20
N THR A 64 25.62 15.63 -13.88
CA THR A 64 25.41 16.75 -12.97
C THR A 64 26.73 17.01 -12.25
N SER A 65 27.07 18.29 -12.09
CA SER A 65 28.29 18.76 -11.42
C SER A 65 28.13 18.83 -9.90
N SER A 66 26.95 18.49 -9.36
CA SER A 66 26.68 18.51 -7.93
C SER A 66 27.18 17.25 -7.23
N TRP A 67 27.82 17.42 -6.06
CA TRP A 67 28.20 16.33 -5.15
C TRP A 67 27.00 15.47 -4.69
N PHE A 68 25.79 16.04 -4.74
CA PHE A 68 24.53 15.36 -4.41
C PHE A 68 23.86 14.67 -5.61
N GLY A 69 24.43 14.80 -6.80
CA GLY A 69 23.89 14.20 -8.01
C GLY A 69 22.40 14.55 -8.23
N PHE A 70 21.62 13.55 -8.64
CA PHE A 70 20.16 13.63 -8.74
C PHE A 70 19.41 13.34 -7.43
N SER A 71 20.10 13.02 -6.33
CA SER A 71 19.45 12.63 -5.06
C SER A 71 18.55 13.73 -4.49
N ALA A 72 18.97 14.99 -4.57
CA ALA A 72 18.15 16.11 -4.12
C ALA A 72 16.85 16.25 -4.93
N GLN A 73 16.91 16.10 -6.26
CA GLN A 73 15.72 16.15 -7.12
C GLN A 73 14.75 15.01 -6.79
N ILE A 74 15.26 13.81 -6.53
CA ILE A 74 14.42 12.67 -6.11
C ILE A 74 13.73 12.98 -4.78
N ILE A 75 14.41 13.60 -3.82
CA ILE A 75 13.88 13.84 -2.47
C ILE A 75 12.92 15.03 -2.41
N ASP A 76 13.18 16.09 -3.19
CA ASP A 76 12.39 17.33 -3.12
C ASP A 76 11.14 17.32 -4.02
N THR A 77 11.09 16.43 -5.03
CA THR A 77 9.94 16.37 -5.93
C THR A 77 8.78 15.63 -5.27
N LEU A 78 7.59 16.24 -5.26
CA LEU A 78 6.37 15.62 -4.73
C LEU A 78 5.81 14.52 -5.64
N ASP A 79 5.89 14.72 -6.96
CA ASP A 79 5.43 13.75 -7.96
C ASP A 79 6.61 12.97 -8.55
N HIS A 80 6.99 11.89 -7.87
CA HIS A 80 8.05 11.00 -8.37
C HIS A 80 7.66 10.30 -9.67
N GLY A 81 6.37 10.05 -9.91
CA GLY A 81 5.90 9.35 -11.12
C GLY A 81 6.18 10.18 -12.36
N GLN A 82 5.74 11.44 -12.36
CA GLN A 82 6.01 12.38 -13.44
C GLN A 82 7.52 12.58 -13.65
N LEU A 83 8.30 12.69 -12.57
CA LEU A 83 9.75 12.82 -12.65
C LEU A 83 10.41 11.64 -13.40
N PHE A 84 10.06 10.41 -13.04
CA PHE A 84 10.62 9.22 -13.70
C PHE A 84 10.15 9.07 -15.15
N GLU A 85 8.89 9.42 -15.46
CA GLU A 85 8.40 9.45 -16.85
C GLU A 85 9.17 10.47 -17.70
N ASP A 86 9.44 11.66 -17.18
CA ASP A 86 10.16 12.69 -17.91
C ASP A 86 11.63 12.30 -18.12
N TRP A 87 12.26 11.66 -17.13
CA TRP A 87 13.61 11.10 -17.31
C TRP A 87 13.64 9.94 -18.30
N GLU A 88 12.63 9.07 -18.31
CA GLU A 88 12.51 8.02 -19.33
C GLU A 88 12.41 8.62 -20.74
N ARG A 89 11.58 9.66 -20.93
CA ARG A 89 11.46 10.38 -22.21
C ARG A 89 12.78 11.01 -22.66
N GLN A 90 13.57 11.51 -21.72
CA GLN A 90 14.83 12.22 -22.00
C GLN A 90 16.02 11.28 -22.20
N HIS A 91 16.09 10.19 -21.45
CA HIS A 91 17.28 9.32 -21.37
C HIS A 91 17.04 7.91 -21.92
N GLY A 92 15.82 7.57 -22.28
CA GLY A 92 15.42 6.25 -22.78
C GLY A 92 14.95 5.31 -21.67
N SER A 93 14.64 4.06 -22.04
CA SER A 93 14.00 3.09 -21.13
C SER A 93 14.92 2.48 -20.08
N VAL A 94 16.25 2.60 -20.22
CA VAL A 94 17.23 2.14 -19.25
C VAL A 94 18.40 3.13 -19.21
N PHE A 95 18.61 3.77 -18.07
CA PHE A 95 19.63 4.79 -17.89
C PHE A 95 20.24 4.76 -16.49
N GLN A 96 21.40 5.40 -16.34
CA GLN A 96 22.14 5.45 -15.08
C GLN A 96 22.28 6.90 -14.60
N LEU A 97 21.86 7.15 -13.37
CA LEU A 97 21.95 8.45 -12.73
C LEU A 97 23.11 8.48 -11.71
N PRO A 98 23.98 9.50 -11.74
CA PRO A 98 24.85 9.79 -10.61
C PRO A 98 24.01 10.31 -9.43
N THR A 99 24.20 9.70 -8.26
CA THR A 99 23.62 10.10 -6.98
C THR A 99 24.73 10.60 -6.04
N LEU A 100 24.42 10.72 -4.76
CA LEU A 100 25.33 11.19 -3.71
C LEU A 100 26.78 10.65 -3.83
N PHE A 101 27.77 11.54 -3.76
CA PHE A 101 29.21 11.22 -3.78
C PHE A 101 29.66 10.34 -4.96
N GLY A 102 29.02 10.49 -6.12
CA GLY A 102 29.39 9.75 -7.33
C GLY A 102 28.91 8.30 -7.33
N MET A 103 28.10 7.89 -6.34
CA MET A 103 27.29 6.68 -6.42
C MET A 103 26.42 6.70 -7.67
N LYS A 104 25.98 5.53 -8.10
CA LYS A 104 25.21 5.37 -9.32
C LYS A 104 23.99 4.52 -9.05
N VAL A 105 22.83 4.99 -9.53
CA VAL A 105 21.59 4.23 -9.53
C VAL A 105 21.20 3.96 -10.98
N VAL A 106 20.79 2.72 -11.26
CA VAL A 106 20.25 2.33 -12.57
C VAL A 106 18.74 2.34 -12.48
N ILE A 107 18.11 3.06 -13.40
CA ILE A 107 16.65 3.12 -13.54
C ILE A 107 16.23 2.20 -14.69
N LEU A 108 15.28 1.32 -14.41
CA LEU A 108 14.74 0.34 -15.35
C LEU A 108 13.28 0.68 -15.64
N CYS A 109 13.01 1.25 -16.81
CA CYS A 109 11.64 1.47 -17.32
C CYS A 109 11.26 0.43 -18.39
N ASP A 110 12.22 -0.30 -18.97
CA ASP A 110 11.94 -1.36 -19.94
C ASP A 110 11.21 -2.56 -19.29
N PRO A 111 10.02 -2.96 -19.80
CA PRO A 111 9.26 -4.05 -19.21
C PRO A 111 9.98 -5.41 -19.21
N LYS A 112 10.89 -5.68 -20.16
CA LYS A 112 11.64 -6.94 -20.19
C LYS A 112 12.76 -6.94 -19.16
N ALA A 113 13.43 -5.80 -18.96
CA ALA A 113 14.43 -5.62 -17.90
C ALA A 113 13.77 -5.72 -16.51
N VAL A 114 12.62 -5.08 -16.32
CA VAL A 114 11.82 -5.16 -15.09
C VAL A 114 11.37 -6.60 -14.83
N ALA A 115 10.86 -7.30 -15.86
CA ALA A 115 10.49 -8.70 -15.73
C ALA A 115 11.69 -9.58 -15.35
N HIS A 116 12.87 -9.36 -15.96
CA HIS A 116 14.09 -10.07 -15.57
C HIS A 116 14.44 -9.84 -14.10
N PHE A 117 14.44 -8.57 -13.67
CA PHE A 117 14.77 -8.17 -12.31
C PHE A 117 13.86 -8.83 -11.27
N PHE A 118 12.54 -8.80 -11.47
CA PHE A 118 11.59 -9.34 -10.48
C PHE A 118 11.39 -10.86 -10.55
N SER A 119 11.55 -11.50 -11.72
CA SER A 119 11.13 -12.90 -11.90
C SER A 119 12.26 -13.92 -12.08
N LYS A 120 13.41 -13.52 -12.64
CA LYS A 120 14.46 -14.50 -13.02
C LYS A 120 15.55 -14.63 -11.99
N ASP A 121 15.89 -13.55 -11.29
CA ASP A 121 17.05 -13.52 -10.39
C ASP A 121 16.75 -12.82 -9.06
N THR A 122 15.91 -13.45 -8.25
CA THR A 122 15.43 -12.87 -6.97
C THR A 122 16.49 -12.86 -5.87
N TYR A 123 17.58 -13.61 -6.00
CA TYR A 123 18.61 -13.74 -4.94
C TYR A 123 19.83 -12.84 -5.17
N THR A 124 20.11 -12.45 -6.42
CA THR A 124 21.22 -11.54 -6.74
C THR A 124 20.89 -10.11 -6.36
N TYR A 125 19.66 -9.66 -6.59
CA TYR A 125 19.24 -8.30 -6.25
C TYR A 125 18.81 -8.23 -4.78
N ARG A 126 19.62 -7.56 -3.96
CA ARG A 126 19.37 -7.35 -2.53
C ARG A 126 18.93 -5.94 -2.24
N GLN A 127 18.26 -5.78 -1.10
CA GLN A 127 17.88 -4.46 -0.60
C GLN A 127 19.13 -3.67 -0.23
N THR A 128 19.03 -2.34 -0.34
CA THR A 128 20.11 -1.47 0.14
C THR A 128 20.15 -1.49 1.68
N PRO A 129 21.33 -1.29 2.30
CA PRO A 129 21.43 -1.19 3.76
C PRO A 129 20.50 -0.13 4.35
N ALA A 130 20.32 1.00 3.66
CA ALA A 130 19.40 2.07 4.03
C ALA A 130 17.94 1.57 4.07
N THR A 131 17.48 0.92 3.00
CA THR A 131 16.13 0.35 2.91
C THR A 131 15.87 -0.65 4.03
N ARG A 132 16.86 -1.50 4.33
CA ARG A 132 16.75 -2.49 5.39
C ARG A 132 16.60 -1.87 6.77
N VAL A 133 17.37 -0.84 7.10
CA VAL A 133 17.22 -0.11 8.37
C VAL A 133 15.85 0.57 8.47
N VAL A 134 15.36 1.15 7.37
CA VAL A 134 14.03 1.75 7.34
C VAL A 134 12.94 0.70 7.57
N HIS A 135 13.00 -0.45 6.88
CA HIS A 135 12.03 -1.52 7.11
C HIS A 135 12.07 -2.04 8.56
N GLU A 136 13.26 -2.20 9.14
CA GLU A 136 13.41 -2.64 10.54
C GLU A 136 12.84 -1.62 11.52
N LEU A 137 13.03 -0.33 11.27
CA LEU A 137 12.52 0.74 12.12
C LEU A 137 10.99 0.84 12.07
N PHE A 138 10.39 0.65 10.89
CA PHE A 138 8.93 0.77 10.71
C PHE A 138 8.18 -0.47 11.16
N PHE A 139 8.73 -1.67 10.90
CA PHE A 139 7.99 -2.91 11.01
C PHE A 139 8.74 -4.04 11.72
N GLY A 140 9.95 -3.81 12.21
CA GLY A 140 10.81 -4.85 12.76
C GLY A 140 11.28 -5.87 11.71
N LYS A 141 11.61 -7.09 12.15
CA LYS A 141 12.15 -8.17 11.30
C LYS A 141 11.03 -8.93 10.57
N ASN A 142 10.22 -8.18 9.83
CA ASN A 142 9.07 -8.69 9.11
C ASN A 142 9.43 -9.22 7.70
N LEU A 143 8.39 -9.60 6.94
CA LEU A 143 8.55 -10.10 5.57
C LEU A 143 9.21 -9.08 4.62
N LEU A 144 9.00 -7.77 4.82
CA LEU A 144 9.61 -6.72 4.00
C LEU A 144 11.10 -6.53 4.31
N TRP A 145 11.53 -6.83 5.54
CA TRP A 145 12.94 -6.80 5.94
C TRP A 145 13.69 -8.08 5.55
N ALA A 146 13.00 -9.22 5.55
CA ALA A 146 13.62 -10.52 5.32
C ALA A 146 14.18 -10.67 3.90
N GLU A 147 15.34 -11.35 3.78
CA GLU A 147 15.95 -11.70 2.50
C GLU A 147 16.17 -13.22 2.37
N ALA A 148 16.33 -13.67 1.13
CA ALA A 148 16.71 -15.03 0.76
C ALA A 148 15.90 -16.12 1.50
N ASP A 149 16.56 -17.02 2.24
CA ASP A 149 15.92 -18.14 2.93
C ASP A 149 15.00 -17.70 4.06
N THR A 150 15.34 -16.61 4.77
CA THR A 150 14.45 -16.03 5.80
C THR A 150 13.16 -15.55 5.16
N HIS A 151 13.25 -14.83 4.05
CA HIS A 151 12.06 -14.39 3.30
C HIS A 151 11.24 -15.59 2.81
N ARG A 152 11.89 -16.60 2.21
CA ARG A 152 11.22 -17.82 1.75
C ARG A 152 10.48 -18.53 2.88
N ARG A 153 11.08 -18.61 4.06
CA ARG A 153 10.50 -19.21 5.26
C ARG A 153 9.27 -18.42 5.73
N GLN A 154 9.42 -17.12 5.97
CA GLN A 154 8.35 -16.25 6.44
C GLN A 154 7.18 -16.20 5.43
N ARG A 155 7.48 -16.06 4.12
CA ARG A 155 6.47 -16.04 3.05
C ARG A 155 5.65 -17.33 3.02
N LYS A 156 6.31 -18.48 3.21
CA LYS A 156 5.66 -19.79 3.22
C LYS A 156 4.78 -19.98 4.45
N ALA A 157 5.18 -19.47 5.61
CA ALA A 157 4.35 -19.50 6.82
C ALA A 157 3.06 -18.67 6.64
N LEU A 158 3.18 -17.51 5.98
CA LEU A 158 2.08 -16.57 5.77
C LEU A 158 1.20 -16.85 4.54
N SER A 159 1.53 -17.79 3.65
CA SER A 159 0.79 -17.91 2.38
C SER A 159 -0.62 -18.50 2.52
N THR A 160 -0.88 -19.29 3.56
CA THR A 160 -2.14 -20.05 3.72
C THR A 160 -3.38 -19.17 3.87
N PRO A 161 -3.37 -18.12 4.72
CA PRO A 161 -4.48 -17.15 4.83
C PRO A 161 -4.79 -16.40 3.53
N PHE A 162 -3.82 -16.33 2.60
CA PHE A 162 -4.00 -15.68 1.29
C PHE A 162 -4.33 -16.66 0.17
N SER A 163 -4.80 -17.86 0.49
CA SER A 163 -5.27 -18.82 -0.52
C SER A 163 -6.60 -18.37 -1.14
N ASN A 164 -6.87 -18.78 -2.38
CA ASN A 164 -8.13 -18.44 -3.07
C ASN A 164 -9.38 -18.88 -2.28
N SER A 165 -9.30 -20.00 -1.55
CA SER A 165 -10.39 -20.46 -0.68
C SER A 165 -10.56 -19.54 0.54
N ALA A 166 -9.47 -19.17 1.21
CA ALA A 166 -9.53 -18.27 2.36
C ALA A 166 -10.06 -16.89 1.97
N ILE A 167 -9.62 -16.33 0.83
CA ILE A 167 -10.11 -15.04 0.33
C ILE A 167 -11.61 -15.07 0.05
N ARG A 168 -12.14 -16.18 -0.48
CA ARG A 168 -13.60 -16.33 -0.69
C ARG A 168 -14.36 -16.30 0.62
N ASP A 169 -13.84 -16.96 1.66
CA ASP A 169 -14.45 -16.97 3.00
C ASP A 169 -14.47 -15.58 3.66
N LEU A 170 -13.56 -14.68 3.28
CA LEU A 170 -13.51 -13.30 3.77
C LEU A 170 -14.49 -12.34 3.06
N THR A 171 -15.14 -12.78 1.99
CA THR A 171 -16.07 -11.95 1.20
C THR A 171 -17.16 -11.30 2.07
N PRO A 172 -17.83 -12.01 3.01
CA PRO A 172 -18.84 -11.40 3.86
C PRO A 172 -18.29 -10.25 4.71
N VAL A 173 -17.07 -10.38 5.24
CA VAL A 173 -16.43 -9.33 6.06
C VAL A 173 -16.32 -8.02 5.28
N PHE A 174 -15.89 -8.08 4.02
CA PHE A 174 -15.78 -6.88 3.18
C PHE A 174 -17.15 -6.27 2.85
N TYR A 175 -18.20 -7.09 2.68
CA TYR A 175 -19.56 -6.58 2.52
C TYR A 175 -20.05 -5.90 3.80
N ASP A 176 -19.82 -6.49 4.96
CA ASP A 176 -20.24 -5.94 6.25
C ASP A 176 -19.56 -4.58 6.50
N SER A 177 -18.26 -4.46 6.25
CA SER A 177 -17.54 -3.18 6.33
C SER A 177 -18.08 -2.14 5.34
N ALA A 178 -18.44 -2.55 4.11
CA ALA A 178 -19.03 -1.65 3.12
C ALA A 178 -20.44 -1.19 3.51
N TYR A 179 -21.27 -2.07 4.08
CA TYR A 179 -22.60 -1.72 4.58
C TYR A 179 -22.52 -0.82 5.82
N ALA A 180 -21.55 -1.06 6.72
CA ALA A 180 -21.28 -0.19 7.85
C ALA A 180 -20.86 1.21 7.40
N LEU A 181 -19.93 1.31 6.43
CA LEU A 181 -19.55 2.59 5.82
C LEU A 181 -20.78 3.32 5.25
N LYS A 182 -21.58 2.61 4.46
CA LYS A 182 -22.80 3.17 3.85
C LYS A 182 -23.74 3.71 4.93
N ALA A 183 -24.00 2.94 6.00
CA ALA A 183 -24.86 3.36 7.09
C ALA A 183 -24.33 4.63 7.79
N SER A 184 -23.02 4.73 7.99
CA SER A 184 -22.38 5.92 8.56
C SER A 184 -22.53 7.15 7.65
N TRP A 185 -22.35 6.99 6.34
CA TRP A 185 -22.57 8.06 5.37
C TRP A 185 -24.02 8.47 5.26
N ASP A 186 -24.96 7.51 5.21
CA ASP A 186 -26.40 7.78 5.21
C ASP A 186 -26.79 8.58 6.46
N THR A 187 -26.23 8.24 7.62
CA THR A 187 -26.46 8.97 8.88
C THR A 187 -25.93 10.40 8.82
N SER A 188 -24.70 10.59 8.32
CA SER A 188 -24.13 11.94 8.15
C SER A 188 -24.96 12.79 7.20
N LEU A 189 -25.41 12.21 6.08
CA LEU A 189 -26.27 12.88 5.10
C LEU A 189 -27.64 13.27 5.67
N GLN A 190 -28.24 12.41 6.52
CA GLN A 190 -29.53 12.69 7.15
C GLN A 190 -29.44 13.70 8.31
N SER A 191 -28.29 13.76 8.99
CA SER A 191 -28.07 14.66 10.13
C SER A 191 -27.86 16.12 9.74
N THR A 192 -27.54 16.39 8.47
CA THR A 192 -27.28 17.75 7.99
C THR A 192 -28.57 18.47 7.65
N THR A 193 -28.86 19.51 8.44
CA THR A 193 -29.97 20.47 8.24
C THR A 193 -29.57 21.68 7.37
N GLN A 194 -28.32 21.76 6.93
CA GLN A 194 -27.82 22.83 6.07
C GLN A 194 -28.10 22.55 4.59
N ASP A 195 -28.60 23.55 3.86
CA ASP A 195 -28.79 23.53 2.39
C ASP A 195 -27.47 23.37 1.60
N ASP A 196 -26.32 23.43 2.26
CA ASP A 196 -24.98 23.46 1.65
C ASP A 196 -24.35 22.05 1.43
N GLY A 197 -25.08 20.98 1.80
CA GLY A 197 -24.64 19.60 1.62
C GLY A 197 -23.61 19.12 2.66
N VAL A 198 -23.09 17.91 2.48
CA VAL A 198 -22.11 17.27 3.39
C VAL A 198 -20.81 17.03 2.64
N THR A 199 -19.71 17.51 3.21
CA THR A 199 -18.36 17.17 2.72
C THR A 199 -17.88 15.91 3.43
N ILE A 200 -17.54 14.89 2.65
CA ILE A 200 -17.05 13.60 3.16
C ILE A 200 -15.58 13.44 2.76
N ASP A 201 -14.70 13.26 3.74
CA ASP A 201 -13.30 12.90 3.51
C ASP A 201 -13.20 11.41 3.16
N VAL A 202 -13.21 11.10 1.86
CA VAL A 202 -13.16 9.72 1.36
C VAL A 202 -11.86 9.03 1.79
N GLN A 203 -10.72 9.73 1.85
CA GLN A 203 -9.45 9.12 2.20
C GLN A 203 -9.45 8.64 3.65
N ALA A 204 -9.92 9.49 4.58
CA ALA A 204 -10.06 9.11 5.98
C ALA A 204 -11.00 7.91 6.16
N TRP A 205 -12.13 7.88 5.45
CA TRP A 205 -13.06 6.75 5.49
C TRP A 205 -12.46 5.47 4.91
N MET A 206 -11.72 5.54 3.79
CA MET A 206 -11.07 4.35 3.21
C MET A 206 -9.99 3.79 4.13
N ASN A 207 -9.25 4.63 4.85
CA ASN A 207 -8.28 4.18 5.86
C ASN A 207 -8.98 3.39 6.98
N ARG A 208 -10.11 3.89 7.49
CA ARG A 208 -10.91 3.22 8.54
C ARG A 208 -11.50 1.89 8.05
N VAL A 209 -12.13 1.89 6.87
CA VAL A 209 -12.67 0.65 6.27
C VAL A 209 -11.57 -0.39 6.08
N SER A 210 -10.41 0.03 5.59
CA SER A 210 -9.29 -0.88 5.37
C SER A 210 -8.79 -1.48 6.68
N LEU A 211 -8.68 -0.64 7.73
CA LEU A 211 -8.24 -1.06 9.06
C LEU A 211 -9.22 -2.05 9.70
N ASP A 212 -10.52 -1.76 9.71
CA ASP A 212 -11.53 -2.68 10.27
C ASP A 212 -11.61 -3.97 9.46
N SER A 213 -11.56 -3.88 8.12
CA SER A 213 -11.59 -5.06 7.25
C SER A 213 -10.41 -5.99 7.52
N ILE A 214 -9.18 -5.47 7.60
CA ILE A 214 -7.99 -6.30 7.88
C ILE A 214 -7.96 -6.77 9.33
N GLY A 215 -8.44 -5.97 10.28
CA GLY A 215 -8.61 -6.39 11.67
C GLY A 215 -9.48 -7.62 11.78
N ILE A 216 -10.70 -7.56 11.21
CA ILE A 216 -11.67 -8.65 11.31
C ILE A 216 -11.21 -9.86 10.47
N ALA A 217 -10.84 -9.63 9.21
CA ALA A 217 -10.48 -10.71 8.29
C ALA A 217 -9.12 -11.36 8.63
N GLY A 218 -8.14 -10.54 8.99
CA GLY A 218 -6.76 -10.97 9.22
C GLY A 218 -6.51 -11.42 10.66
N PHE A 219 -7.08 -10.72 11.64
CA PHE A 219 -6.73 -10.90 13.03
C PHE A 219 -7.92 -11.27 13.93
N SER A 220 -9.11 -11.47 13.35
CA SER A 220 -10.34 -11.71 14.10
C SER A 220 -10.61 -10.63 15.15
N HIS A 221 -10.27 -9.37 14.83
CA HIS A 221 -10.33 -8.24 15.75
C HIS A 221 -11.03 -7.04 15.13
N ASP A 222 -12.06 -6.54 15.79
CA ASP A 222 -12.73 -5.31 15.37
C ASP A 222 -12.07 -4.11 16.06
N PHE A 223 -11.45 -3.23 15.26
CA PHE A 223 -10.89 -1.96 15.75
C PHE A 223 -11.95 -0.89 15.98
N GLU A 224 -13.20 -1.17 15.58
CA GLU A 224 -14.38 -0.33 15.69
C GLU A 224 -14.17 1.08 15.09
N SER A 225 -13.25 1.24 14.14
CA SER A 225 -12.86 2.56 13.62
C SER A 225 -13.97 3.22 12.79
N LEU A 226 -14.88 2.42 12.21
CA LEU A 226 -16.07 2.90 11.50
C LEU A 226 -17.20 3.38 12.42
N SER A 227 -17.18 3.00 13.71
CA SER A 227 -18.22 3.36 14.69
C SER A 227 -18.05 4.76 15.28
N GLY A 228 -17.01 5.50 14.87
CA GLY A 228 -16.70 6.83 15.39
C GLY A 228 -15.95 6.84 16.72
N LYS A 229 -15.59 5.68 17.27
CA LYS A 229 -14.69 5.57 18.42
C LYS A 229 -13.25 5.89 17.98
N SER A 230 -12.54 6.66 18.79
CA SER A 230 -11.11 6.90 18.59
C SER A 230 -10.34 5.63 18.93
N SER A 231 -9.83 4.95 17.92
CA SER A 231 -8.99 3.78 18.09
C SER A 231 -7.53 4.23 18.25
N PRO A 232 -6.79 3.78 19.28
CA PRO A 232 -5.39 4.19 19.49
C PRO A 232 -4.50 3.99 18.26
N ILE A 233 -4.77 2.94 17.48
CA ILE A 233 -4.07 2.63 16.23
C ILE A 233 -4.37 3.66 15.13
N VAL A 234 -5.60 4.13 15.00
CA VAL A 234 -5.97 5.19 14.04
C VAL A 234 -5.25 6.48 14.40
N ALA A 235 -5.27 6.86 15.67
CA ALA A 235 -4.57 8.06 16.16
C ALA A 235 -3.05 7.96 15.93
N ALA A 236 -2.44 6.80 16.14
CA ALA A 236 -1.02 6.57 15.88
C ALA A 236 -0.69 6.69 14.39
N PHE A 237 -1.51 6.13 13.50
CA PHE A 237 -1.35 6.29 12.04
C PHE A 237 -1.54 7.73 11.58
N GLU A 238 -2.53 8.45 12.12
CA GLU A 238 -2.77 9.87 11.80
C GLU A 238 -1.62 10.76 12.28
N SER A 239 -1.11 10.54 13.49
CA SER A 239 0.07 11.24 14.03
C SER A 239 1.30 10.98 13.17
N LEU A 240 1.51 9.72 12.77
CA LEU A 240 2.61 9.36 11.87
C LEU A 240 2.45 9.99 10.48
N GLY A 241 1.24 10.06 9.92
CA GLY A 241 0.98 10.65 8.60
C GLY A 241 1.09 12.17 8.59
N SER A 242 0.69 12.83 9.69
CA SER A 242 0.73 14.29 9.84
C SER A 242 2.06 14.83 10.36
N ALA A 243 2.94 13.96 10.86
CA ALA A 243 4.28 14.33 11.31
C ALA A 243 5.04 15.06 10.19
N PRO A 244 5.41 16.34 10.37
CA PRO A 244 6.05 17.11 9.33
C PRO A 244 7.36 16.45 8.93
N SER A 245 7.57 16.25 7.63
CA SER A 245 8.86 15.86 7.07
C SER A 245 9.83 17.04 7.18
N GLY A 246 10.33 17.29 8.39
CA GLY A 246 11.26 18.37 8.66
C GLY A 246 12.56 18.22 7.87
N SER A 247 13.35 19.29 7.82
CA SER A 247 14.63 19.33 7.09
C SER A 247 15.56 18.16 7.45
N PHE A 248 15.48 17.68 8.70
CA PHE A 248 16.20 16.49 9.15
C PHE A 248 15.90 15.24 8.31
N MET A 249 14.63 14.97 7.95
CA MET A 249 14.26 13.79 7.17
C MET A 249 14.78 13.86 5.73
N LYS A 250 14.84 15.06 5.13
CA LYS A 250 15.44 15.25 3.80
C LYS A 250 16.94 15.00 3.82
N VAL A 251 17.64 15.51 4.84
CA VAL A 251 19.08 15.27 5.05
C VAL A 251 19.32 13.78 5.31
N ALA A 252 18.50 13.14 6.16
CA ALA A 252 18.57 11.72 6.44
C ALA A 252 18.37 10.89 5.17
N ALA A 253 17.34 11.16 4.38
CA ALA A 253 17.07 10.48 3.10
C ALA A 253 18.21 10.65 2.09
N THR A 254 18.87 11.81 2.11
CA THR A 254 20.01 12.09 1.24
C THR A 254 21.23 11.28 1.65
N LEU A 255 21.55 11.22 2.94
CA LEU A 255 22.76 10.60 3.48
C LEU A 255 22.61 9.11 3.81
N ALA A 256 21.39 8.59 3.87
CA ALA A 256 21.09 7.20 4.20
C ALA A 256 21.86 6.15 3.39
N PRO A 257 22.12 6.32 2.08
CA PRO A 257 22.92 5.36 1.32
C PRO A 257 24.34 5.16 1.87
N LEU A 258 24.92 6.17 2.53
CA LEU A 258 26.24 6.09 3.16
C LEU A 258 26.18 5.82 4.66
N PHE A 259 25.18 6.40 5.34
CA PHE A 259 25.04 6.32 6.79
C PHE A 259 23.64 5.84 7.19
N PRO A 260 23.34 4.54 7.04
CA PRO A 260 21.99 4.00 7.33
C PRO A 260 21.52 4.25 8.77
N TRP A 261 22.45 4.30 9.72
CA TRP A 261 22.18 4.52 11.14
C TRP A 261 21.59 5.91 11.44
N ILE A 262 21.64 6.86 10.50
CA ILE A 262 21.08 8.22 10.69
C ILE A 262 19.58 8.19 11.00
N TYR A 263 18.84 7.18 10.52
CA TYR A 263 17.43 7.00 10.83
C TYR A 263 17.16 6.54 12.27
N GLN A 264 18.17 6.04 12.98
CA GLN A 264 18.05 5.66 14.39
C GLN A 264 18.21 6.86 15.34
N ILE A 265 18.63 8.01 14.84
CA ILE A 265 18.82 9.22 15.64
C ILE A 265 17.45 9.70 16.17
N PRO A 266 17.34 10.08 17.46
CA PRO A 266 16.12 10.62 18.04
C PRO A 266 15.61 11.83 17.24
N SER A 267 14.42 11.69 16.67
CA SER A 267 13.73 12.74 15.92
C SER A 267 12.22 12.67 16.21
N GLY A 268 11.47 13.73 15.93
CA GLY A 268 10.01 13.72 16.09
C GLY A 268 9.36 12.57 15.31
N ARG A 269 9.82 12.35 14.06
CA ARG A 269 9.38 11.23 13.22
C ARG A 269 9.69 9.87 13.87
N LYS A 270 10.90 9.69 14.41
CA LYS A 270 11.27 8.45 15.09
C LYS A 270 10.40 8.22 16.34
N ARG A 271 10.07 9.27 17.10
CA ARG A 271 9.18 9.15 18.26
C ARG A 271 7.78 8.68 17.87
N GLU A 272 7.22 9.20 16.77
CA GLU A 272 5.93 8.72 16.27
C GLU A 272 5.99 7.28 15.76
N LEU A 273 7.11 6.87 15.13
CA LEU A 273 7.33 5.48 14.75
C LEU A 273 7.42 4.55 15.95
N ASP A 274 8.20 4.95 16.97
CA ASP A 274 8.36 4.18 18.20
C ASP A 274 7.00 4.08 18.96
N ASN A 275 6.17 5.14 18.92
CA ASN A 275 4.81 5.13 19.48
C ASN A 275 3.87 4.19 18.71
N LEU A 276 3.86 4.26 17.38
CA LEU A 276 3.07 3.34 16.55
C LEU A 276 3.50 1.88 16.77
N ALA A 277 4.81 1.61 16.81
CA ALA A 277 5.35 0.29 17.06
C ALA A 277 4.94 -0.25 18.44
N ALA A 278 4.92 0.61 19.48
CA ALA A 278 4.44 0.23 20.81
C ALA A 278 2.95 -0.15 20.79
N VAL A 279 2.08 0.70 20.21
CA VAL A 279 0.64 0.43 20.10
C VAL A 279 0.37 -0.86 19.32
N MET A 280 1.05 -1.07 18.19
CA MET A 280 0.94 -2.30 17.39
C MET A 280 1.41 -3.52 18.17
N THR A 281 2.50 -3.41 18.93
CA THR A 281 3.03 -4.50 19.75
C THR A 281 2.04 -4.91 20.85
N ASP A 282 1.41 -3.94 21.51
CA ASP A 282 0.41 -4.20 22.55
C ASP A 282 -0.83 -4.92 21.96
N ILE A 283 -1.31 -4.45 20.81
CA ILE A 283 -2.40 -5.09 20.07
C ILE A 283 -2.00 -6.52 19.67
N ALA A 284 -0.81 -6.69 19.05
CA ALA A 284 -0.33 -8.00 18.64
C ALA A 284 -0.24 -8.99 19.80
N ASN A 285 0.22 -8.54 20.98
CA ASN A 285 0.30 -9.36 22.18
C ASN A 285 -1.09 -9.76 22.69
N ASP A 286 -2.05 -8.84 22.73
CA ASP A 286 -3.44 -9.14 23.12
C ASP A 286 -4.10 -10.13 22.15
N LEU A 287 -3.92 -9.93 20.84
CA LEU A 287 -4.43 -10.82 19.80
C LEU A 287 -3.84 -12.23 19.92
N MET A 288 -2.51 -12.33 20.09
CA MET A 288 -1.83 -13.60 20.27
C MET A 288 -2.28 -14.32 21.54
N ALA A 289 -2.52 -13.58 22.64
CA ALA A 289 -2.99 -14.15 23.89
C ALA A 289 -4.41 -14.74 23.74
N ARG A 290 -5.35 -13.99 23.15
CA ARG A 290 -6.72 -14.45 22.91
C ARG A 290 -6.78 -15.64 21.96
N ALA A 291 -6.05 -15.57 20.85
CA ALA A 291 -5.99 -16.64 19.87
C ALA A 291 -5.36 -17.94 20.42
N LYS A 292 -4.49 -17.87 21.44
CA LYS A 292 -3.97 -19.07 22.13
C LYS A 292 -5.03 -19.76 23.00
N VAL A 293 -6.02 -19.02 23.50
CA VAL A 293 -7.15 -19.55 24.28
C VAL A 293 -8.21 -20.15 23.34
N ASP A 294 -8.55 -19.44 22.27
CA ASP A 294 -9.65 -19.78 21.36
C ASP A 294 -9.25 -20.71 20.19
N ARG A 295 -8.28 -21.61 20.41
CA ARG A 295 -7.70 -22.50 19.37
C ARG A 295 -8.71 -23.35 18.59
N ALA A 296 -9.94 -23.52 19.08
CA ALA A 296 -10.98 -24.32 18.46
C ALA A 296 -11.81 -23.57 17.41
N ASP A 297 -11.63 -22.26 17.24
CA ASP A 297 -12.40 -21.48 16.27
C ASP A 297 -11.89 -21.70 14.83
N LYS A 298 -12.76 -22.16 13.93
CA LYS A 298 -12.48 -22.35 12.51
C LYS A 298 -12.17 -21.03 11.79
N ALA A 299 -12.73 -19.91 12.26
CA ALA A 299 -12.40 -18.59 11.73
C ALA A 299 -10.94 -18.24 12.04
N LEU A 300 -10.49 -18.55 13.27
CA LEU A 300 -9.10 -18.39 13.68
C LEU A 300 -8.16 -19.31 12.88
N GLU A 301 -8.59 -20.51 12.48
CA GLU A 301 -7.75 -21.38 11.65
C GLU A 301 -7.40 -20.77 10.28
N ARG A 302 -8.27 -19.93 9.72
CA ARG A 302 -8.09 -19.35 8.38
C ARG A 302 -7.55 -17.92 8.39
N SER A 303 -7.46 -17.30 9.55
CA SER A 303 -6.93 -15.94 9.72
C SER A 303 -5.39 -15.89 9.70
N ILE A 304 -4.84 -14.68 9.55
CA ILE A 304 -3.40 -14.42 9.57
C ILE A 304 -2.82 -14.78 10.94
N ILE A 305 -3.50 -14.38 12.03
CA ILE A 305 -3.06 -14.69 13.40
C ILE A 305 -2.99 -16.21 13.66
N GLY A 306 -3.93 -17.00 13.12
CA GLY A 306 -3.87 -18.46 13.22
C GLY A 306 -2.70 -19.08 12.46
N ALA A 307 -2.33 -18.52 11.31
CA ALA A 307 -1.13 -18.95 10.59
C ALA A 307 0.16 -18.63 11.36
N LEU A 308 0.22 -17.47 12.01
CA LEU A 308 1.34 -17.07 12.85
C LEU A 308 1.52 -18.03 14.04
N ILE A 309 0.45 -18.36 14.77
CA ILE A 309 0.51 -19.30 15.91
C ILE A 309 0.96 -20.71 15.48
N ARG A 310 0.50 -21.19 14.32
CA ARG A 310 0.96 -22.47 13.77
C ARG A 310 2.45 -22.45 13.40
N SER A 311 2.94 -21.31 12.93
CA SER A 311 4.36 -21.15 12.60
C SER A 311 5.23 -21.17 13.87
N GLU A 312 4.75 -20.61 14.99
CA GLU A 312 5.42 -20.62 16.29
C GLU A 312 5.58 -22.05 16.86
N THR A 313 4.55 -22.88 16.69
CA THR A 313 4.45 -24.21 17.30
C THR A 313 5.04 -25.34 16.47
N SER A 314 5.44 -25.08 15.23
CA SER A 314 6.02 -26.10 14.36
C SER A 314 7.47 -26.42 14.77
N ASN A 315 7.75 -27.66 15.18
CA ASN A 315 9.10 -28.19 15.49
C ASN A 315 10.00 -28.34 14.23
N SER A 316 9.80 -27.50 13.21
CA SER A 316 10.50 -27.60 11.94
C SER A 316 11.41 -26.40 11.72
N THR A 317 12.31 -26.48 10.74
CA THR A 317 13.14 -25.36 10.23
C THR A 317 12.33 -24.13 9.74
N LYS A 318 11.00 -24.17 9.85
CA LYS A 318 10.06 -23.11 9.47
C LYS A 318 9.54 -22.28 10.64
N GLN A 319 10.02 -22.53 11.86
CA GLN A 319 9.59 -21.79 13.05
C GLN A 319 9.95 -20.30 12.92
N MET A 320 8.99 -19.43 13.21
CA MET A 320 9.21 -17.99 13.35
C MET A 320 9.39 -17.66 14.84
N SER A 321 10.31 -16.76 15.17
CA SER A 321 10.46 -16.29 16.55
C SER A 321 9.25 -15.43 16.96
N SER A 322 9.01 -15.28 18.26
CA SER A 322 7.93 -14.40 18.74
C SER A 322 8.13 -12.95 18.28
N GLU A 323 9.37 -12.47 18.20
CA GLU A 323 9.71 -11.16 17.60
C GLU A 323 9.31 -11.08 16.11
N GLU A 324 9.64 -12.11 15.32
CA GLU A 324 9.28 -12.16 13.91
C GLU A 324 7.77 -12.22 13.71
N ILE A 325 7.04 -12.87 14.62
CA ILE A 325 5.58 -12.98 14.59
C ILE A 325 4.91 -11.65 14.90
N ILE A 326 5.33 -10.97 15.98
CA ILE A 326 4.83 -9.64 16.34
C ILE A 326 5.10 -8.66 15.20
N ALA A 327 6.27 -8.74 14.57
CA ALA A 327 6.63 -7.92 13.42
C ALA A 327 5.77 -8.16 12.16
N GLN A 328 5.04 -9.27 12.05
CA GLN A 328 4.10 -9.48 10.94
C GLN A 328 2.72 -8.85 11.17
N VAL A 329 2.37 -8.57 12.42
CA VAL A 329 1.08 -7.95 12.80
C VAL A 329 1.17 -6.45 12.52
#